data_AF-A0A4Y2GV85-F1
#
_entry.id   AF-A0A4Y2GV85-F1
#
_cell.length_a   1.000
_cell.length_b   1.000
_cell.length_c   1.000
_cell.angle_alpha   90.00
_cell.angle_beta   90.00
_cell.angle_gamma   90.00
#
_symmetry.space_group_name_H-M   'P 1'
#
loop_
_entity.id
_entity.type
_entity.pdbx_description
1 polymer ?
#
loop_
_entity_poly.entity_id
_entity_poly.type
_entity_poly.pdbx_seq_one_letter_code
_entity_poly.pdbx_strand_id
1 'polypeptide(L)'
;MAWRKVPEPNPDHRRPAVYELRRQCQNFATALLDHTRSSYELEAMLNYDPTGPAFEHGDRMHLSRLKLAIKYKQKKFCAHPNVQQLLASIWYEGLPGFRRKNILLQMAEIARIGLMFPVFCTAYIIAPKSYLGRTLRKPFIKFICHSASYVTFLFLLILASQRIETVVVEWFGTDEMRARLHSDVTTKRGAPPSVVELIILTWVMGMFLVRIVLHRFSLDISSFS
;
A
#
# COMPACT_ATOMS: atom_id res chain seq x y z
N MET A 1 44.54 -34.62 -24.87
CA MET A 1 43.52 -33.55 -24.82
C MET A 1 43.88 -32.60 -23.69
N ALA A 2 44.55 -31.49 -24.01
CA ALA A 2 45.02 -30.52 -23.03
C ALA A 2 43.88 -29.59 -22.62
N TRP A 3 43.52 -29.60 -21.34
CA TRP A 3 42.69 -28.56 -20.73
C TRP A 3 43.49 -27.25 -20.75
N ARG A 4 43.26 -26.44 -21.79
CA ARG A 4 43.80 -25.08 -21.86
C ARG A 4 43.16 -24.30 -20.71
N LYS A 5 43.94 -24.02 -19.65
CA LYS A 5 43.56 -23.02 -18.64
C LYS A 5 43.16 -21.76 -19.39
N VAL A 6 41.89 -21.37 -19.27
CA VAL A 6 41.38 -20.13 -19.82
C VAL A 6 42.20 -19.01 -19.17
N PRO A 7 42.93 -18.18 -19.93
CA PRO A 7 43.72 -17.10 -19.35
C PRO A 7 42.76 -16.15 -18.61
N GLU A 8 43.11 -15.75 -17.38
CA GLU A 8 42.38 -14.74 -16.59
C GLU A 8 42.12 -13.47 -17.45
N PRO A 9 40.88 -13.21 -17.89
CA PRO A 9 40.65 -12.21 -18.95
C PRO A 9 40.57 -10.75 -18.46
N ASN A 10 41.11 -9.85 -19.27
CA ASN A 10 41.09 -8.38 -19.14
C ASN A 10 39.65 -7.82 -18.89
N PRO A 11 39.41 -7.00 -17.83
CA PRO A 11 38.08 -6.60 -17.37
C PRO A 11 37.25 -5.76 -18.37
N ASP A 12 37.84 -5.14 -19.39
CA ASP A 12 37.13 -4.23 -20.28
C ASP A 12 36.35 -4.92 -21.42
N HIS A 13 36.85 -6.05 -21.94
CA HIS A 13 36.26 -6.73 -23.10
C HIS A 13 35.07 -7.64 -22.74
N ARG A 14 34.94 -8.05 -21.47
CA ARG A 14 33.85 -8.95 -21.01
C ARG A 14 32.54 -8.24 -20.74
N ARG A 15 32.55 -6.94 -20.45
CA ARG A 15 31.34 -6.18 -20.12
C ARG A 15 30.25 -6.32 -21.21
N PRO A 16 30.53 -6.04 -22.51
CA PRO A 16 29.51 -6.16 -23.55
C PRO A 16 28.97 -7.59 -23.72
N ALA A 17 29.85 -8.61 -23.68
CA ALA A 17 29.42 -10.01 -23.79
C ALA A 17 28.55 -10.47 -22.60
N VAL A 18 28.89 -10.04 -21.38
CA VAL A 18 28.08 -10.33 -20.17
C VAL A 18 26.74 -9.61 -20.23
N TYR A 19 26.69 -8.38 -20.72
CA TYR A 19 25.42 -7.67 -20.92
C TYR A 19 24.54 -8.36 -21.96
N GLU A 20 25.12 -8.86 -23.05
CA GLU A 20 24.38 -9.59 -24.08
C GLU A 20 23.82 -10.92 -23.54
N LEU A 21 24.65 -11.71 -22.85
CA LEU A 21 24.21 -12.96 -22.25
C LEU A 21 23.11 -12.73 -21.21
N ARG A 22 23.26 -11.68 -20.38
CA ARG A 22 22.20 -11.25 -19.46
C ARG A 22 20.92 -10.98 -20.23
N ARG A 23 20.97 -10.16 -21.28
CA ARG A 23 19.81 -9.79 -22.11
C ARG A 23 19.12 -11.02 -22.71
N GLN A 24 19.90 -11.97 -23.23
CA GLN A 24 19.39 -13.25 -23.75
C GLN A 24 18.65 -14.04 -22.66
N CYS A 25 19.23 -14.15 -21.47
CA CYS A 25 18.58 -14.81 -20.34
C CYS A 25 17.26 -14.11 -19.93
N GLN A 26 17.21 -12.77 -19.93
CA GLN A 26 15.96 -12.05 -19.63
C GLN A 26 14.89 -12.29 -20.70
N ASN A 27 15.28 -12.30 -21.97
CA ASN A 27 14.37 -12.56 -23.09
C ASN A 27 13.86 -14.00 -23.04
N PHE A 28 14.73 -14.97 -22.75
CA PHE A 28 14.36 -16.37 -22.58
C PHE A 28 13.34 -16.54 -21.44
N ALA A 29 13.61 -15.98 -20.27
CA ALA A 29 12.68 -16.03 -19.14
C ALA A 29 11.33 -15.36 -19.45
N THR A 30 11.33 -14.30 -20.28
CA THR A 30 10.09 -13.65 -20.72
C THR A 30 9.33 -14.52 -21.71
N ALA A 31 10.00 -15.14 -22.68
CA ALA A 31 9.38 -16.03 -23.66
C ALA A 31 8.75 -17.27 -23.02
N LEU A 32 9.29 -17.76 -21.89
CA LEU A 32 8.65 -18.83 -21.13
C LEU A 32 7.27 -18.44 -20.58
N LEU A 33 7.03 -17.15 -20.28
CA LEU A 33 5.70 -16.68 -19.86
C LEU A 33 4.68 -16.74 -21.00
N ASP A 34 5.09 -16.51 -22.24
CA ASP A 34 4.21 -16.59 -23.42
C ASP A 34 3.67 -18.01 -23.65
N HIS A 35 4.39 -19.03 -23.15
CA HIS A 35 4.00 -20.43 -23.26
C HIS A 35 3.05 -20.91 -22.14
N THR A 36 2.76 -20.07 -21.14
CA THR A 36 1.78 -20.41 -20.09
C THR A 36 0.36 -20.40 -20.67
N ARG A 37 -0.36 -21.53 -20.53
CA ARG A 37 -1.71 -21.70 -21.10
C ARG A 37 -2.83 -21.60 -20.06
N SER A 38 -2.49 -21.70 -18.79
CA SER A 38 -3.45 -21.61 -17.69
C SER A 38 -2.98 -20.66 -16.59
N SER A 39 -3.94 -20.09 -15.85
CA SER A 39 -3.64 -19.30 -14.66
C SER A 39 -2.92 -20.13 -13.61
N TYR A 40 -3.24 -21.42 -13.50
CA TYR A 40 -2.56 -22.35 -12.60
C TYR A 40 -1.07 -22.52 -12.91
N GLU A 41 -0.71 -22.75 -14.18
CA GLU A 41 0.71 -22.84 -14.60
C GLU A 41 1.48 -21.55 -14.26
N LEU A 42 0.85 -20.40 -14.51
CA LEU A 42 1.41 -19.11 -14.19
C LEU A 42 1.60 -18.93 -12.68
N GLU A 43 0.59 -19.26 -11.88
CA GLU A 43 0.65 -19.21 -10.43
C GLU A 43 1.75 -20.14 -9.88
N ALA A 44 1.83 -21.38 -10.36
CA ALA A 44 2.86 -22.33 -9.96
C ALA A 44 4.26 -21.82 -10.28
N MET A 45 4.47 -21.25 -11.48
CA MET A 45 5.76 -20.69 -11.87
C MET A 45 6.17 -19.48 -11.03
N LEU A 46 5.21 -18.59 -10.71
CA LEU A 46 5.47 -17.37 -9.93
C LEU A 46 5.63 -17.62 -8.43
N ASN A 47 5.01 -18.68 -7.90
CA ASN A 47 5.11 -19.07 -6.49
C ASN A 47 6.22 -20.08 -6.20
N TYR A 48 6.90 -20.64 -7.22
CA TYR A 48 7.92 -21.65 -7.04
C TYR A 48 9.01 -21.24 -6.03
N ASP A 49 9.22 -22.09 -5.03
CA ASP A 49 10.29 -22.03 -4.03
C ASP A 49 11.06 -23.37 -4.05
N PRO A 50 12.39 -23.39 -4.26
CA PRO A 50 13.18 -24.62 -4.28
C PRO A 50 13.30 -25.30 -2.90
N THR A 51 13.00 -24.60 -1.81
CA THR A 51 13.13 -25.10 -0.42
C THR A 51 11.81 -25.30 0.29
N GLY A 52 10.70 -24.86 -0.32
CA GLY A 52 9.36 -24.94 0.23
C GLY A 52 8.56 -26.14 -0.28
N PRO A 53 7.39 -26.41 0.33
CA PRO A 53 6.42 -27.36 -0.23
C PRO A 53 5.96 -26.90 -1.63
N ALA A 54 5.53 -27.85 -2.46
CA ALA A 54 4.93 -27.54 -3.75
C ALA A 54 3.69 -26.65 -3.56
N PHE A 55 3.53 -25.62 -4.38
CA PHE A 55 2.38 -24.71 -4.31
C PHE A 55 1.09 -25.45 -4.69
N GLU A 56 0.10 -25.46 -3.80
CA GLU A 56 -1.25 -25.94 -4.09
C GLU A 56 -2.20 -24.77 -4.38
N HIS A 57 -3.12 -24.95 -5.34
CA HIS A 57 -4.07 -23.91 -5.71
C HIS A 57 -5.03 -23.61 -4.55
N GLY A 58 -5.03 -22.37 -4.07
CA GLY A 58 -5.79 -21.94 -2.89
C GLY A 58 -4.92 -21.56 -1.70
N ASP A 59 -3.63 -21.91 -1.72
CA ASP A 59 -2.66 -21.41 -0.75
C ASP A 59 -2.37 -19.91 -0.94
N ARG A 60 -1.88 -19.28 0.14
CA ARG A 60 -1.41 -17.90 0.06
C ARG A 60 -0.34 -17.77 -1.03
N MET A 61 -0.59 -16.91 -2.00
CA MET A 61 0.37 -16.61 -3.06
C MET A 61 1.53 -15.79 -2.50
N HIS A 62 2.63 -16.46 -2.16
CA HIS A 62 3.84 -15.81 -1.66
C HIS A 62 4.63 -15.08 -2.77
N LEU A 63 4.37 -15.42 -4.03
CA LEU A 63 4.94 -14.84 -5.24
C LEU A 63 6.49 -14.81 -5.20
N SER A 64 7.11 -15.83 -4.61
CA SER A 64 8.55 -15.89 -4.31
C SER A 64 9.42 -15.66 -5.55
N ARG A 65 9.06 -16.27 -6.68
CA ARG A 65 9.81 -16.11 -7.94
C ARG A 65 9.63 -14.73 -8.55
N LEU A 66 8.44 -14.13 -8.42
CA LEU A 66 8.19 -12.77 -8.85
C LEU A 66 8.98 -11.75 -8.00
N LYS A 67 9.04 -11.94 -6.67
CA LYS A 67 9.88 -11.12 -5.77
C LYS A 67 11.35 -11.19 -6.18
N LEU A 68 11.84 -12.40 -6.51
CA LEU A 68 13.20 -12.59 -7.00
C LEU A 68 13.44 -11.85 -8.33
N ALA A 69 12.48 -11.91 -9.26
CA ALA A 69 12.55 -11.18 -10.54
C ALA A 69 12.62 -9.66 -10.32
N ILE A 70 11.85 -9.12 -9.38
CA ILE A 70 11.90 -7.69 -8.99
C ILE A 70 13.27 -7.35 -8.39
N LYS A 71 13.78 -8.17 -7.46
CA LYS A 71 15.11 -7.99 -6.84
C LYS A 71 16.23 -7.92 -7.88
N TYR A 72 16.16 -8.75 -8.92
CA TYR A 72 17.12 -8.74 -10.03
C TYR A 72 16.77 -7.74 -11.16
N LYS A 73 15.78 -6.87 -10.96
CA LYS A 73 15.36 -5.82 -11.89
C LYS A 73 14.98 -6.37 -13.29
N GLN A 74 14.30 -7.52 -13.33
CA GLN A 74 13.80 -8.15 -14.56
C GLN A 74 12.54 -7.46 -15.08
N LYS A 75 12.68 -6.24 -15.61
CA LYS A 75 11.56 -5.37 -15.99
C LYS A 75 10.60 -6.00 -17.02
N LYS A 76 11.12 -6.67 -18.06
CA LYS A 76 10.31 -7.30 -19.11
C LYS A 76 9.43 -8.42 -18.56
N PHE A 77 10.00 -9.28 -17.73
CA PHE A 77 9.29 -10.36 -17.04
C PHE A 77 8.17 -9.81 -16.15
N CYS A 78 8.47 -8.79 -15.35
CA CYS A 78 7.48 -8.20 -14.45
C CYS A 78 6.37 -7.47 -15.21
N ALA A 79 6.68 -6.84 -16.34
CA ALA A 79 5.72 -6.10 -17.17
C ALA A 79 4.88 -6.99 -18.11
N HIS A 80 5.10 -8.31 -18.09
CA HIS A 80 4.40 -9.23 -18.98
C HIS A 80 2.88 -9.22 -18.73
N PRO A 81 2.02 -9.23 -19.77
CA PRO A 81 0.56 -9.13 -19.63
C PRO A 81 -0.04 -10.17 -18.68
N ASN A 82 0.37 -11.44 -18.78
CA ASN A 82 -0.13 -12.51 -17.91
C ASN A 82 0.20 -12.24 -16.44
N VAL A 83 1.42 -11.77 -16.14
CA VAL A 83 1.86 -11.43 -14.78
C VAL A 83 1.06 -10.24 -14.25
N GLN A 84 0.87 -9.21 -15.08
CA GLN A 84 0.10 -8.01 -14.71
C GLN A 84 -1.38 -8.32 -14.47
N GLN A 85 -1.97 -9.21 -15.26
CA GLN A 85 -3.35 -9.64 -15.07
C GLN A 85 -3.52 -10.39 -13.74
N LEU A 86 -2.58 -11.27 -13.39
CA LEU A 86 -2.57 -11.97 -12.10
C LEU A 86 -2.36 -11.00 -10.93
N LEU A 87 -1.41 -10.07 -11.05
CA LEU A 87 -1.22 -9.04 -10.03
C LEU A 87 -2.47 -8.17 -9.85
N ALA A 88 -3.16 -7.84 -10.95
CA ALA A 88 -4.40 -7.08 -10.89
C ALA A 88 -5.54 -7.87 -10.22
N SER A 89 -5.63 -9.19 -10.41
CA SER A 89 -6.66 -9.99 -9.73
C SER A 89 -6.42 -10.04 -8.22
N ILE A 90 -5.16 -10.19 -7.79
CA ILE A 90 -4.76 -10.13 -6.38
C ILE A 90 -4.99 -8.73 -5.80
N TRP A 91 -4.66 -7.69 -6.58
CA TRP A 91 -4.78 -6.31 -6.12
C TRP A 91 -6.24 -5.90 -5.87
N TYR A 92 -7.13 -6.22 -6.80
CA TYR A 92 -8.57 -5.88 -6.72
C TYR A 92 -9.42 -6.99 -6.10
N GLU A 93 -8.80 -7.94 -5.40
CA GLU A 93 -9.52 -9.01 -4.70
C GLU A 93 -10.56 -8.41 -3.75
N GLY A 94 -11.82 -8.87 -3.86
CA GLY A 94 -12.91 -8.39 -3.02
C GLY A 94 -13.70 -7.18 -3.54
N LEU A 95 -13.35 -6.65 -4.71
CA LEU A 95 -14.13 -5.62 -5.40
C LEU A 95 -14.52 -6.10 -6.80
N PRO A 96 -15.51 -7.01 -6.90
CA PRO A 96 -15.89 -7.61 -8.17
C PRO A 96 -16.31 -6.52 -9.17
N GLY A 97 -15.71 -6.56 -10.36
CA GLY A 97 -16.02 -5.62 -11.43
C GLY A 97 -15.53 -4.19 -11.23
N PHE A 98 -14.79 -3.87 -10.16
CA PHE A 98 -14.31 -2.50 -9.91
C PHE A 98 -13.55 -1.91 -11.10
N ARG A 99 -12.65 -2.68 -11.72
CA ARG A 99 -11.91 -2.26 -12.92
C ARG A 99 -12.79 -1.92 -14.14
N ARG A 100 -14.01 -2.45 -14.20
CA ARG A 100 -14.96 -2.25 -15.30
C ARG A 100 -15.97 -1.13 -15.01
N LYS A 101 -16.00 -0.59 -13.79
CA LYS A 101 -16.89 0.51 -13.41
C LYS A 101 -16.45 1.81 -14.10
N ASN A 102 -17.41 2.71 -14.31
CA ASN A 102 -17.12 4.08 -14.73
C ASN A 102 -16.25 4.80 -13.68
N ILE A 103 -15.41 5.73 -14.11
CA ILE A 103 -14.48 6.45 -13.24
C ILE A 103 -15.20 7.15 -12.07
N LEU A 104 -16.38 7.73 -12.31
CA LEU A 104 -17.17 8.38 -11.26
C LEU A 104 -17.62 7.38 -10.18
N LEU A 105 -18.02 6.18 -10.58
CA LEU A 105 -18.41 5.11 -9.66
C LEU A 105 -17.19 4.53 -8.92
N GLN A 106 -16.03 4.46 -9.58
CA GLN A 106 -14.77 4.10 -8.92
C GLN A 106 -14.39 5.12 -7.87
N MET A 107 -14.45 6.41 -8.20
CA MET A 107 -14.16 7.51 -7.28
C MET A 107 -15.12 7.52 -6.10
N ALA A 108 -16.41 7.32 -6.33
CA ALA A 108 -17.42 7.23 -5.26
C ALA A 108 -17.13 6.04 -4.31
N GLU A 109 -16.76 4.87 -4.84
CA GLU A 109 -16.39 3.71 -4.02
C GLU A 109 -15.09 3.95 -3.22
N ILE A 110 -14.06 4.53 -3.85
CA ILE A 110 -12.81 4.89 -3.17
C ILE A 110 -13.10 5.89 -2.05
N ALA A 111 -13.91 6.92 -2.32
CA ALA A 111 -14.30 7.91 -1.33
C ALA A 111 -15.10 7.29 -0.18
N ARG A 112 -16.04 6.38 -0.47
CA ARG A 112 -16.80 5.62 0.54
C ARG A 112 -15.89 4.77 1.43
N ILE A 113 -14.97 4.01 0.83
CA ILE A 113 -14.00 3.19 1.58
C ILE A 113 -13.08 4.07 2.41
N GLY A 114 -12.61 5.17 1.82
CA GLY A 114 -11.80 6.19 2.48
C GLY A 114 -12.50 6.75 3.70
N LEU A 115 -13.73 7.26 3.57
CA LEU A 115 -14.49 7.80 4.70
C LEU A 115 -14.74 6.76 5.81
N MET A 116 -14.88 5.49 5.45
CA MET A 116 -15.06 4.38 6.38
C MET A 116 -13.75 3.84 6.99
N PHE A 117 -12.58 4.41 6.67
CA PHE A 117 -11.30 3.92 7.18
C PHE A 117 -11.25 3.77 8.73
N PRO A 118 -11.80 4.69 9.57
CA PRO A 118 -11.69 4.52 11.02
C PRO A 118 -12.49 3.31 11.51
N VAL A 119 -13.64 3.03 10.89
CA VAL A 119 -14.45 1.84 11.18
C VAL A 119 -13.70 0.56 10.80
N PHE A 120 -13.07 0.53 9.62
CA PHE A 120 -12.27 -0.62 9.21
C PHE A 120 -11.11 -0.89 10.19
N CYS A 121 -10.44 0.16 10.64
CA CYS A 121 -9.31 0.05 11.56
C CYS A 121 -9.73 -0.45 12.95
N THR A 122 -10.79 0.14 13.52
CA THR A 122 -11.33 -0.28 14.82
C THR A 122 -11.84 -1.71 14.77
N ALA A 123 -12.55 -2.09 13.71
CA ALA A 123 -13.02 -3.47 13.52
C ALA A 123 -11.85 -4.46 13.39
N TYR A 124 -10.74 -4.07 12.77
CA TYR A 124 -9.54 -4.90 12.67
C TYR A 124 -8.87 -5.13 14.03
N ILE A 125 -8.82 -4.11 14.89
CA ILE A 125 -8.24 -4.19 16.24
C ILE A 125 -9.09 -5.08 17.15
N ILE A 126 -10.41 -4.88 17.16
CA ILE A 126 -11.33 -5.59 18.07
C ILE A 126 -11.58 -7.02 17.59
N ALA A 127 -11.81 -7.20 16.29
CA ALA A 127 -12.26 -8.46 15.71
C ALA A 127 -11.59 -8.71 14.35
N PRO A 128 -10.31 -9.11 14.31
CA PRO A 128 -9.55 -9.29 13.05
C PRO A 128 -10.12 -10.38 12.13
N LYS A 129 -10.88 -11.34 12.69
CA LYS A 129 -11.55 -12.41 11.92
C LYS A 129 -12.92 -11.98 11.34
N SER A 130 -13.43 -10.80 11.71
CA SER A 130 -14.69 -10.25 11.20
C SER A 130 -14.64 -9.99 9.70
N TYR A 131 -15.79 -9.82 9.05
CA TYR A 131 -15.85 -9.48 7.63
C TYR A 131 -15.08 -8.18 7.29
N LEU A 132 -15.21 -7.14 8.13
CA LEU A 132 -14.50 -5.87 7.97
C LEU A 132 -13.00 -6.03 8.19
N GLY A 133 -12.60 -6.75 9.24
CA GLY A 133 -11.20 -7.05 9.53
C GLY A 133 -10.53 -7.81 8.39
N ARG A 134 -11.20 -8.83 7.84
CA ARG A 134 -10.73 -9.57 6.65
C ARG A 134 -10.66 -8.69 5.40
N THR A 135 -11.61 -7.75 5.24
CA THR A 135 -11.64 -6.83 4.10
C THR A 135 -10.47 -5.84 4.12
N LEU A 136 -10.09 -5.32 5.29
CA LEU A 136 -8.93 -4.43 5.44
C LEU A 136 -7.59 -5.10 5.06
N ARG A 137 -7.52 -6.44 5.14
CA ARG A 137 -6.31 -7.20 4.75
C ARG A 137 -6.07 -7.24 3.24
N LYS A 138 -7.07 -6.89 2.42
CA LYS A 138 -6.94 -6.82 0.96
C LYS A 138 -6.03 -5.65 0.58
N PRO A 139 -5.11 -5.81 -0.39
CA PRO A 139 -4.06 -4.84 -0.67
C PRO A 139 -4.59 -3.47 -1.10
N PHE A 140 -5.57 -3.43 -2.00
CA PHE A 140 -6.15 -2.16 -2.46
C PHE A 140 -6.93 -1.43 -1.36
N ILE A 141 -7.68 -2.16 -0.52
CA ILE A 141 -8.40 -1.55 0.63
C ILE A 141 -7.40 -0.97 1.63
N LYS A 142 -6.32 -1.71 1.94
CA LYS A 142 -5.22 -1.23 2.78
C LYS A 142 -4.60 0.05 2.21
N PHE A 143 -4.35 0.10 0.90
CA PHE A 143 -3.81 1.28 0.22
C PHE A 143 -4.73 2.50 0.36
N ILE A 144 -6.04 2.33 0.15
CA ILE A 144 -7.02 3.41 0.30
C ILE A 144 -7.04 3.90 1.75
N CYS A 145 -7.10 3.00 2.73
CA CYS A 145 -7.14 3.39 4.14
C CYS A 145 -5.87 4.14 4.57
N HIS A 146 -4.70 3.69 4.09
CA HIS A 146 -3.43 4.38 4.36
C HIS A 146 -3.41 5.79 3.75
N SER A 147 -3.82 5.91 2.48
CA SER A 147 -3.90 7.20 1.78
C SER A 147 -4.90 8.15 2.43
N ALA A 148 -6.09 7.64 2.79
CA ALA A 148 -7.14 8.41 3.45
C ALA A 148 -6.66 8.94 4.81
N SER A 149 -6.00 8.12 5.63
CA SER A 149 -5.42 8.56 6.90
C SER A 149 -4.41 9.70 6.71
N TYR A 150 -3.57 9.63 5.67
CA TYR A 150 -2.63 10.71 5.34
C TYR A 150 -3.33 11.99 4.90
N VAL A 151 -4.34 11.88 4.03
CA VAL A 151 -5.15 13.03 3.58
C VAL A 151 -5.89 13.67 4.76
N THR A 152 -6.51 12.87 5.63
CA THR A 152 -7.17 13.37 6.84
C THR A 152 -6.18 14.07 7.77
N PHE A 153 -4.97 13.55 7.92
CA PHE A 153 -3.93 14.22 8.70
C PHE A 153 -3.56 15.59 8.12
N LEU A 154 -3.31 15.67 6.80
CA LEU A 154 -3.04 16.95 6.14
C LEU A 154 -4.20 17.93 6.27
N PHE A 155 -5.43 17.45 6.12
CA PHE A 155 -6.64 18.25 6.29
C PHE A 155 -6.72 18.84 7.71
N LEU A 156 -6.50 18.03 8.74
CA LEU A 156 -6.47 18.50 10.14
C LEU A 156 -5.36 19.53 10.38
N LEU A 157 -4.18 19.34 9.78
CA LEU A 157 -3.09 20.33 9.86
C LEU A 157 -3.48 21.68 9.22
N ILE A 158 -4.16 21.65 8.07
CA ILE A 158 -4.64 22.86 7.41
C ILE A 158 -5.69 23.57 8.30
N LEU A 159 -6.64 22.83 8.87
CA LEU A 159 -7.65 23.38 9.77
C LEU A 159 -7.04 24.02 11.03
N ALA A 160 -6.05 23.34 11.63
CA ALA A 160 -5.30 23.88 12.76
C ALA A 160 -4.52 25.15 12.36
N SER A 161 -3.86 25.13 11.19
CA SER A 161 -3.14 26.29 10.67
C SER A 161 -4.05 27.49 10.41
N GLN A 162 -5.31 27.26 10.02
CA GLN A 162 -6.29 28.33 9.77
C GLN A 162 -6.99 28.82 11.04
N ARG A 163 -6.67 28.26 12.23
CA ARG A 163 -7.38 28.51 13.49
C ARG A 163 -8.90 28.42 13.31
N ILE A 164 -9.39 27.38 12.64
CA ILE A 164 -10.80 27.30 12.30
C ILE A 164 -11.71 27.31 13.53
N GLU A 165 -11.19 27.00 14.71
CA GLU A 165 -11.86 27.19 16.01
C GLU A 165 -12.42 28.60 16.20
N THR A 166 -11.73 29.65 15.76
CA THR A 166 -12.24 31.03 15.90
C THR A 166 -13.42 31.25 14.96
N VAL A 167 -13.34 30.72 13.74
CA VAL A 167 -14.39 30.83 12.72
C VAL A 167 -15.61 29.98 13.10
N VAL A 168 -15.40 28.77 13.62
CA VAL A 168 -16.47 27.86 14.06
C VAL A 168 -17.20 28.43 15.27
N VAL A 169 -16.48 28.96 16.26
CA VAL A 169 -17.11 29.62 17.43
C VAL A 169 -17.82 30.91 17.01
N GLU A 170 -17.31 31.63 16.02
CA GLU A 170 -17.96 32.83 15.52
C GLU A 170 -19.24 32.54 14.72
N TRP A 171 -19.28 31.45 13.96
CA TRP A 171 -20.42 31.11 13.09
C TRP A 171 -21.46 30.19 13.76
N PHE A 172 -21.03 29.32 14.68
CA PHE A 172 -21.87 28.31 15.33
C PHE A 172 -21.81 28.33 16.86
N GLY A 173 -21.01 29.20 17.48
CA GLY A 173 -20.89 29.28 18.93
C GLY A 173 -22.07 30.00 19.58
N THR A 174 -22.35 29.67 20.84
CA THR A 174 -23.29 30.42 21.68
C THR A 174 -22.72 31.79 22.07
N ASP A 175 -23.58 32.74 22.44
CA ASP A 175 -23.16 34.11 22.79
C ASP A 175 -22.09 34.15 23.89
N GLU A 176 -22.15 33.23 24.86
CA GLU A 176 -21.11 33.07 25.90
C GLU A 176 -19.77 32.61 25.35
N MET A 177 -19.75 31.70 24.37
CA MET A 177 -18.51 31.24 23.72
C MET A 177 -17.88 32.35 22.89
N ARG A 178 -18.69 33.17 22.22
CA ARG A 178 -18.23 34.34 21.45
C ARG A 178 -17.66 35.44 22.34
N ALA A 179 -18.28 35.67 23.50
CA ALA A 179 -17.77 36.61 24.51
C ALA A 179 -16.42 36.17 25.10
N ARG A 180 -16.26 34.87 25.42
CA ARG A 180 -14.99 34.29 25.91
C ARG A 180 -13.89 34.35 24.84
N LEU A 181 -14.23 34.10 23.58
CA LEU A 181 -13.30 34.21 22.46
C LEU A 181 -12.75 35.65 22.33
N HIS A 182 -13.61 36.66 22.44
CA HIS A 182 -13.20 38.07 22.38
C HIS A 182 -12.29 38.47 23.56
N SER A 183 -12.49 37.90 24.76
CA SER A 183 -11.58 38.14 25.89
C SER A 183 -10.21 37.46 25.73
N ASP A 184 -10.14 36.28 25.13
CA ASP A 184 -8.90 35.50 24.99
C ASP A 184 -7.93 36.04 23.92
N VAL A 185 -8.41 36.81 22.92
CA VAL A 185 -7.54 37.41 21.88
C VAL A 185 -6.46 38.33 22.47
N THR A 186 -6.68 38.87 23.68
CA THR A 186 -5.77 39.81 24.34
C THR A 186 -4.62 39.15 25.13
N THR A 187 -4.66 37.84 25.43
CA THR A 187 -3.65 37.16 26.28
C THR A 187 -2.92 36.06 25.50
N LYS A 188 -1.93 36.41 24.68
CA LYS A 188 -1.31 35.49 23.68
C LYS A 188 -0.11 34.65 24.13
N ARG A 189 0.21 34.49 25.41
CA ARG A 189 1.30 33.60 25.85
C ARG A 189 0.81 32.57 26.88
N GLY A 190 0.83 31.30 26.48
CA GLY A 190 0.56 30.17 27.38
C GLY A 190 -0.91 29.76 27.51
N ALA A 191 -1.78 30.13 26.56
CA ALA A 191 -3.17 29.69 26.58
C ALA A 191 -3.26 28.14 26.54
N PRO A 192 -4.12 27.51 27.36
CA PRO A 192 -4.35 26.08 27.33
C PRO A 192 -4.86 25.65 25.94
N PRO A 193 -4.58 24.40 25.52
CA PRO A 193 -4.99 23.93 24.21
C PRO A 193 -6.51 24.04 24.06
N SER A 194 -6.96 24.52 22.90
CA SER A 194 -8.38 24.69 22.65
C SER A 194 -9.10 23.33 22.69
N VAL A 195 -10.40 23.31 22.96
CA VAL A 195 -11.19 22.06 22.93
C VAL A 195 -11.11 21.41 21.55
N VAL A 196 -11.01 22.22 20.49
CA VAL A 196 -10.83 21.74 19.12
C VAL A 196 -9.43 21.16 18.95
N GLU A 197 -8.38 21.81 19.46
CA GLU A 197 -7.03 21.26 19.49
C GLU A 197 -6.97 19.95 20.30
N LEU A 198 -7.68 19.83 21.41
CA LEU A 198 -7.77 18.61 22.21
C LEU A 198 -8.53 17.48 21.49
N ILE A 199 -9.61 17.80 20.77
CA ILE A 199 -10.33 16.84 19.92
C ILE A 199 -9.44 16.41 18.75
N ILE A 200 -8.75 17.34 18.10
CA ILE A 200 -7.78 17.05 17.05
C ILE A 200 -6.65 16.19 17.60
N LEU A 201 -6.08 16.51 18.76
CA LEU A 201 -4.99 15.76 19.39
C LEU A 201 -5.46 14.37 19.81
N THR A 202 -6.65 14.22 20.39
CA THR A 202 -7.22 12.93 20.79
C THR A 202 -7.51 12.07 19.55
N TRP A 203 -8.07 12.67 18.50
CA TRP A 203 -8.34 12.00 17.23
C TRP A 203 -7.04 11.60 16.51
N VAL A 204 -6.05 12.50 16.46
CA VAL A 204 -4.73 12.26 15.89
C VAL A 204 -3.99 11.17 16.68
N MET A 205 -4.05 11.17 18.01
CA MET A 205 -3.45 10.11 18.84
C MET A 205 -4.11 8.75 18.61
N GLY A 206 -5.45 8.70 18.51
CA GLY A 206 -6.18 7.49 18.15
C GLY A 206 -5.84 6.97 16.75
N MET A 207 -5.74 7.87 15.77
CA MET A 207 -5.28 7.55 14.42
C MET A 207 -3.81 7.14 14.35
N PHE A 208 -2.95 7.71 15.19
CA PHE A 208 -1.54 7.38 15.26
C PHE A 208 -1.34 5.98 15.86
N LEU A 209 -2.11 5.62 16.88
CA LEU A 209 -2.16 4.24 17.41
C LEU A 209 -2.66 3.25 16.36
N VAL A 210 -3.72 3.61 15.64
CA VAL A 210 -4.23 2.83 14.49
C VAL A 210 -3.16 2.71 13.39
N ARG A 211 -2.42 3.78 13.10
CA ARG A 211 -1.32 3.82 12.14
C ARG A 211 -0.13 2.98 12.58
N ILE A 212 0.19 2.92 13.88
CA ILE A 212 1.20 2.02 14.44
C ILE A 212 0.77 0.56 14.29
N VAL A 213 -0.51 0.26 14.54
CA VAL A 213 -1.07 -1.09 14.32
C VAL A 213 -1.04 -1.46 12.84
N LEU A 214 -1.44 -0.55 11.95
CA LEU A 214 -1.33 -0.71 10.49
C LEU A 214 0.13 -0.81 10.02
N HIS A 215 1.06 -0.10 10.64
CA HIS A 215 2.49 -0.15 10.35
C HIS A 215 3.11 -1.47 10.81
N ARG A 216 2.76 -1.97 12.01
CA ARG A 216 3.11 -3.32 12.46
C ARG A 216 2.56 -4.38 11.50
N PHE A 217 1.37 -4.14 10.95
CA PHE A 217 0.77 -4.97 9.90
C PHE A 217 1.33 -4.71 8.48
N SER A 218 2.08 -3.62 8.29
CA SER A 218 2.87 -3.32 7.09
C SER A 218 4.30 -3.86 7.20
N LEU A 219 4.80 -4.13 8.40
CA LEU A 219 6.07 -4.84 8.60
C LEU A 219 5.97 -6.31 8.16
N ASP A 220 4.77 -6.91 8.27
CA ASP A 220 4.44 -8.17 7.58
C ASP A 220 4.51 -8.04 6.05
N ILE A 221 4.32 -6.84 5.50
CA ILE A 221 4.50 -6.53 4.07
C ILE A 221 5.97 -6.18 3.75
N SER A 222 6.80 -5.74 4.70
CA SER A 222 8.26 -5.63 4.43
C SER A 222 8.97 -6.99 4.42
N SER A 223 8.33 -8.07 4.89
CA SER A 223 8.69 -9.44 4.50
C SER A 223 8.31 -9.76 3.02
N PHE A 224 7.59 -8.84 2.36
CA PHE A 224 7.25 -8.86 0.94
C PHE A 224 8.00 -7.80 0.09
N SER A 225 8.90 -6.99 0.66
CA SER A 225 9.81 -6.10 -0.08
C SER A 225 11.23 -6.62 -0.14
#